data_AF-A0A3S1I950-F1
#
_entry.id   AF-A0A3S1I950-F1
#
_cell.length_a   1.000
_cell.length_b   1.000
_cell.length_c   1.000
_cell.angle_alpha   90.00
_cell.angle_beta   90.00
_cell.angle_gamma   90.00
#
_symmetry.space_group_name_H-M   'P 1'
#
loop_
_entity.id
_entity.type
_entity.pdbx_description
1 polymer ?
#
loop_
_entity_poly.entity_id
_entity_poly.type
_entity_poly.pdbx_seq_one_letter_code
_entity_poly.pdbx_strand_id
1 'polypeptide(L)'
;MNLNNRNRRYRNRLLVSTAMAGATLLGLGQNADAACTPAAPPNYVCSGVNTTGQIVPSGIGLPLDAGDLLTLLLAPANPAVTTDPGFSVSTSDPFALGILGKGAVSYTDANSSALSSTTGIGLGVVSLVPQVAPPYYGPNPGGAVTIDTNGALTGALIGLAAINTGDGATAVNATGDITATGANGYGVLVYSLGSDADVTTGKVSGTNVGISAINQGATAALSITANGDVTGGTGDGIHAVNG
;
A
#
# COMPACT_ATOMS: atom_id res chain seq x y z
N MET A 1 87.49 37.69 24.68
CA MET A 1 86.64 38.70 24.01
C MET A 1 85.99 38.00 22.81
N ASN A 2 84.80 37.44 22.97
CA ASN A 2 83.48 38.06 22.81
C ASN A 2 82.96 37.96 21.36
N LEU A 3 81.79 37.30 21.25
CA LEU A 3 80.64 37.55 20.36
C LEU A 3 80.56 36.97 18.92
N ASN A 4 79.51 36.16 18.76
CA ASN A 4 78.46 36.20 17.72
C ASN A 4 78.46 35.25 16.49
N ASN A 5 77.73 34.15 16.67
CA ASN A 5 76.48 33.78 15.96
C ASN A 5 76.25 34.26 14.52
N ARG A 6 75.92 33.30 13.62
CA ARG A 6 74.68 33.34 12.81
C ARG A 6 74.36 32.00 12.11
N ASN A 7 73.23 31.42 12.56
CA ASN A 7 72.45 30.36 11.91
C ASN A 7 71.90 30.79 10.53
N ARG A 8 71.86 29.87 9.57
CA ARG A 8 70.83 29.83 8.51
C ARG A 8 70.56 28.37 8.10
N ARG A 9 69.61 27.72 8.79
CA ARG A 9 68.93 26.52 8.30
C ARG A 9 67.61 26.97 7.66
N TYR A 10 67.46 26.71 6.36
CA TYR A 10 66.22 26.89 5.61
C TYR A 10 65.13 25.99 6.22
N ARG A 11 64.04 26.59 6.71
CA ARG A 11 62.80 25.91 7.08
C ARG A 11 61.78 26.18 5.98
N ASN A 12 61.48 25.15 5.19
CA ASN A 12 60.35 25.13 4.27
C ASN A 12 59.05 25.30 5.08
N ARG A 13 58.30 26.36 4.80
CA ARG A 13 56.92 26.54 5.27
C ARG A 13 56.00 26.15 4.12
N LEU A 14 55.46 24.93 4.17
CA LEU A 14 54.27 24.56 3.40
C LEU A 14 53.06 25.14 4.15
N LEU A 15 52.43 26.16 3.58
CA LEU A 15 51.11 26.63 4.00
C LEU A 15 50.08 25.64 3.48
N VAL A 16 49.62 24.73 4.35
CA VAL A 16 48.44 23.89 4.09
C VAL A 16 47.21 24.76 4.36
N SER A 17 46.69 25.39 3.31
CA SER A 17 45.41 26.09 3.35
C SER A 17 44.29 25.04 3.35
N THR A 18 43.68 24.80 4.50
CA THR A 18 42.44 24.01 4.62
C THR A 18 41.27 24.83 4.09
N ALA A 19 40.92 24.62 2.82
CA ALA A 19 39.64 25.04 2.28
C ALA A 19 38.55 24.12 2.85
N MET A 20 37.72 24.63 3.77
CA MET A 20 36.47 23.98 4.13
C MET A 20 35.47 24.21 2.99
N ALA A 21 35.31 23.21 2.13
CA ALA A 21 34.15 23.12 1.24
C ALA A 21 32.94 22.75 2.11
N GLY A 22 32.02 23.71 2.30
CA GLY A 22 30.70 23.44 2.84
C GLY A 22 29.94 22.57 1.84
N ALA A 23 29.86 21.27 2.12
CA ALA A 23 28.97 20.39 1.40
C ALA A 23 27.53 20.77 1.78
N THR A 24 26.86 21.51 0.90
CA THR A 24 25.41 21.43 0.81
C THR A 24 25.07 19.97 0.55
N LEU A 25 24.49 19.29 1.54
CA LEU A 25 23.84 18.01 1.38
C LEU A 25 22.62 18.21 0.46
N LEU A 26 22.90 18.32 -0.84
CA LEU A 26 21.93 17.99 -1.87
C LEU A 26 21.68 16.50 -1.73
N GLY A 27 20.40 16.16 -1.54
CA GLY A 27 19.89 14.82 -1.32
C GLY A 27 20.61 13.80 -2.19
N LEU A 28 21.47 13.03 -1.55
CA LEU A 28 21.88 11.74 -2.07
C LEU A 28 20.60 10.92 -2.15
N GLY A 29 20.27 10.51 -3.37
CA GLY A 29 19.12 9.68 -3.69
C GLY A 29 19.02 8.57 -2.67
N GLN A 30 17.90 8.57 -1.97
CA GLN A 30 17.55 7.45 -1.11
C GLN A 30 17.41 6.26 -2.04
N ASN A 31 18.23 5.25 -1.79
CA ASN A 31 18.14 3.97 -2.45
C ASN A 31 16.70 3.46 -2.34
N ALA A 32 16.31 2.60 -3.29
CA ALA A 32 15.05 1.90 -3.32
C ALA A 32 14.92 0.93 -2.12
N ASP A 33 14.84 1.48 -0.91
CA ASP A 33 14.45 0.77 0.29
C ASP A 33 12.91 0.66 0.28
N ALA A 34 12.40 -0.52 0.61
CA ALA A 34 10.96 -0.73 0.77
C ALA A 34 10.46 0.24 1.86
N ALA A 35 9.52 1.13 1.50
CA ALA A 35 8.98 2.12 2.41
C ALA A 35 8.23 1.49 3.59
N CYS A 36 7.71 0.29 3.34
CA CYS A 36 7.07 -0.58 4.32
C CYS A 36 8.09 -1.58 4.86
N THR A 37 8.65 -1.28 6.02
CA THR A 37 9.62 -2.15 6.69
C THR A 37 8.92 -3.15 7.61
N PRO A 38 9.41 -4.40 7.71
CA PRO A 38 8.92 -5.34 8.72
C PRO A 38 9.21 -4.79 10.12
N ALA A 39 8.19 -4.72 10.97
CA ALA A 39 8.34 -4.46 12.40
C ALA A 39 8.46 -5.80 13.14
N ALA A 40 7.67 -6.02 14.19
CA ALA A 40 7.52 -7.34 14.79
C ALA A 40 6.67 -8.22 13.87
N PRO A 41 7.16 -9.37 13.37
CA PRO A 41 6.37 -10.24 12.49
C PRO A 41 5.03 -10.59 13.15
N PRO A 42 3.90 -10.53 12.44
CA PRO A 42 3.72 -10.32 10.99
C PRO A 42 3.48 -8.85 10.55
N ASN A 43 3.82 -7.86 11.38
CA ASN A 43 3.45 -6.47 11.17
C ASN A 43 4.46 -5.69 10.32
N TYR A 44 3.97 -4.69 9.58
CA TYR A 44 4.75 -3.79 8.73
C TYR A 44 4.39 -2.34 9.05
N VAL A 45 5.39 -1.46 9.00
CA VAL A 45 5.21 -0.02 9.18
C VAL A 45 5.72 0.69 7.92
N CYS A 46 4.83 1.46 7.29
CA CYS A 46 5.11 2.25 6.10
C CYS A 46 5.37 3.71 6.47
N SER A 47 6.49 4.28 6.00
CA SER A 47 6.89 5.65 6.33
C SER A 47 7.47 6.41 5.13
N GLY A 48 7.52 7.73 5.26
CA GLY A 48 8.13 8.62 4.26
C GLY A 48 7.33 8.87 2.99
N VAL A 49 7.86 9.75 2.14
CA VAL A 49 7.25 10.09 0.85
C VAL A 49 7.90 9.25 -0.24
N ASN A 50 7.09 8.51 -0.98
CA ASN A 50 7.57 7.50 -1.92
C ASN A 50 7.05 7.74 -3.33
N THR A 51 7.91 7.53 -4.32
CA THR A 51 7.57 7.65 -5.74
C THR A 51 7.46 6.30 -6.44
N THR A 52 7.86 5.23 -5.76
CA THR A 52 7.82 3.84 -6.24
C THR A 52 6.70 3.10 -5.55
N GLY A 53 5.96 2.29 -6.29
CA GLY A 53 4.91 1.43 -5.77
C GLY A 53 5.44 0.48 -4.71
N GLN A 54 4.61 0.24 -3.68
CA GLN A 54 4.96 -0.60 -2.54
C GLN A 54 4.14 -1.88 -2.57
N ILE A 55 4.78 -3.02 -2.30
CA ILE A 55 4.10 -4.31 -2.15
C ILE A 55 4.57 -4.95 -0.84
N VAL A 56 3.61 -5.43 -0.06
CA VAL A 56 3.82 -6.10 1.22
C VAL A 56 3.26 -7.52 1.14
N PRO A 57 4.05 -8.57 1.41
CA PRO A 57 5.49 -8.55 1.68
C PRO A 57 6.31 -8.11 0.44
N SER A 58 7.45 -7.47 0.69
CA SER A 58 8.40 -7.06 -0.36
C SER A 58 8.98 -8.27 -1.09
N GLY A 59 9.24 -8.15 -2.39
CA GLY A 59 9.82 -9.22 -3.21
C GLY A 59 8.80 -10.05 -3.99
N ILE A 60 7.54 -9.60 -4.02
CA ILE A 60 6.57 -10.02 -5.03
C ILE A 60 6.66 -9.01 -6.18
N GLY A 61 7.11 -9.46 -7.35
CA GLY A 61 7.04 -8.71 -8.59
C GLY A 61 5.62 -8.72 -9.16
N LEU A 62 5.24 -7.66 -9.88
CA LEU A 62 4.02 -7.67 -10.69
C LEU A 62 4.37 -7.29 -12.14
N PRO A 63 3.91 -8.05 -13.16
CA PRO A 63 3.01 -9.21 -13.05
C PRO A 63 3.65 -10.41 -12.35
N LEU A 64 2.84 -11.16 -11.59
CA LEU A 64 3.29 -12.35 -10.85
C LEU A 64 4.02 -13.29 -11.80
N ASP A 65 5.26 -13.62 -11.49
CA ASP A 65 6.03 -14.61 -12.22
C ASP A 65 6.14 -15.93 -11.43
N ALA A 66 6.78 -16.94 -12.04
CA ALA A 66 6.97 -18.23 -11.38
C ALA A 66 7.92 -18.15 -10.17
N GLY A 67 8.75 -17.12 -10.08
CA GLY A 67 9.63 -16.85 -8.94
C GLY A 67 8.86 -16.29 -7.74
N ASP A 68 7.78 -15.55 -7.98
CA ASP A 68 6.90 -15.01 -6.95
C ASP A 68 6.08 -16.08 -6.22
N LEU A 69 5.94 -17.28 -6.80
CA LEU A 69 5.18 -18.38 -6.18
C LEU A 69 5.78 -18.81 -4.83
N LEU A 70 7.11 -18.79 -4.71
CA LEU A 70 7.80 -19.08 -3.44
C LEU A 70 7.53 -17.98 -2.41
N THR A 71 7.56 -16.71 -2.84
CA THR A 71 7.30 -15.55 -1.98
C THR A 71 5.84 -15.51 -1.52
N LEU A 72 4.90 -15.90 -2.39
CA LEU A 72 3.48 -16.05 -2.07
C LEU A 72 3.22 -17.24 -1.13
N LEU A 73 3.93 -18.36 -1.29
CA LEU A 73 3.81 -19.50 -0.38
C LEU A 73 4.34 -19.17 1.03
N LEU A 74 5.37 -18.33 1.09
CA LEU A 74 5.95 -17.80 2.33
C LEU A 74 5.25 -16.52 2.81
N ALA A 75 4.18 -16.06 2.14
CA ALA A 75 3.49 -14.85 2.54
C ALA A 75 3.06 -14.94 4.02
N PRO A 76 3.18 -13.83 4.77
CA PRO A 76 2.76 -13.79 6.16
C PRO A 76 1.31 -14.26 6.26
N ALA A 77 1.01 -15.03 7.32
CA ALA A 77 -0.35 -15.50 7.54
C ALA A 77 -1.29 -14.32 7.77
N ASN A 78 -0.92 -13.40 8.65
CA ASN A 78 -1.77 -12.27 9.02
C ASN A 78 -1.00 -10.94 8.95
N PRO A 79 -0.63 -10.43 7.75
CA PRO A 79 0.10 -9.17 7.66
C PRO A 79 -0.77 -8.01 8.14
N ALA A 80 -0.26 -7.25 9.12
CA ALA A 80 -0.86 -6.01 9.56
C ALA A 80 0.03 -4.83 9.18
N VAL A 81 -0.46 -3.96 8.31
CA VAL A 81 0.27 -2.79 7.82
C VAL A 81 -0.26 -1.54 8.51
N THR A 82 0.65 -0.75 9.07
CA THR A 82 0.36 0.54 9.69
C THR A 82 1.19 1.64 9.04
N THR A 83 0.71 2.87 9.09
CA THR A 83 1.42 4.03 8.53
C THR A 83 2.01 4.90 9.64
N ASP A 84 3.17 5.49 9.38
CA ASP A 84 3.75 6.58 10.17
C ASP A 84 3.33 7.94 9.60
N PRO A 85 3.37 9.01 10.43
CA PRO A 85 3.09 10.36 9.98
C PRO A 85 3.95 10.76 8.76
N GLY A 86 3.30 11.34 7.75
CA GLY A 86 3.96 11.78 6.52
C GLY A 86 4.16 10.67 5.47
N PHE A 87 3.66 9.46 5.71
CA PHE A 87 3.64 8.42 4.68
C PHE A 87 2.74 8.82 3.51
N SER A 88 3.26 8.71 2.30
CA SER A 88 2.51 8.86 1.05
C SER A 88 3.20 8.12 -0.09
N VAL A 89 2.43 7.70 -1.08
CA VAL A 89 2.94 7.07 -2.29
C VAL A 89 2.31 7.74 -3.49
N SER A 90 3.13 8.26 -4.41
CA SER A 90 2.68 8.78 -5.70
C SER A 90 3.54 8.18 -6.79
N THR A 91 3.00 7.20 -7.50
CA THR A 91 3.75 6.39 -8.45
C THR A 91 3.06 6.27 -9.81
N SER A 92 3.85 5.98 -10.83
CA SER A 92 3.38 5.49 -12.12
C SER A 92 3.33 3.97 -12.21
N ASP A 93 3.74 3.27 -11.14
CA ASP A 93 3.70 1.82 -11.08
C ASP A 93 2.25 1.31 -10.99
N PRO A 94 2.00 0.05 -11.37
CA PRO A 94 0.65 -0.51 -11.41
C PRO A 94 -0.09 -0.53 -10.06
N PHE A 95 0.61 -0.31 -8.95
CA PHE A 95 0.03 -0.24 -7.61
C PHE A 95 0.77 0.81 -6.78
N ALA A 96 0.06 1.65 -6.01
CA ALA A 96 0.72 2.52 -5.04
C ALA A 96 1.04 1.76 -3.75
N LEU A 97 0.07 1.04 -3.18
CA LEU A 97 0.29 0.08 -2.10
C LEU A 97 -0.52 -1.19 -2.32
N GLY A 98 0.16 -2.33 -2.46
CA GLY A 98 -0.41 -3.67 -2.49
C GLY A 98 -0.07 -4.44 -1.22
N ILE A 99 -1.04 -5.09 -0.60
CA ILE A 99 -0.85 -5.93 0.58
C ILE A 99 -1.44 -7.30 0.28
N LEU A 100 -0.61 -8.33 0.40
CA LEU A 100 -0.95 -9.72 0.13
C LEU A 100 -0.66 -10.57 1.37
N GLY A 101 -1.62 -11.42 1.74
CA GLY A 101 -1.44 -12.40 2.81
C GLY A 101 -2.38 -13.59 2.66
N LYS A 102 -2.15 -14.65 3.45
CA LYS A 102 -2.94 -15.90 3.40
C LYS A 102 -3.91 -16.09 4.57
N GLY A 103 -4.29 -15.01 5.22
CA GLY A 103 -5.08 -14.99 6.46
C GLY A 103 -5.65 -13.61 6.71
N ALA A 104 -5.66 -13.13 7.96
CA ALA A 104 -6.19 -11.81 8.27
C ALA A 104 -5.21 -10.72 7.81
N VAL A 105 -5.53 -10.08 6.69
CA VAL A 105 -4.77 -8.96 6.12
C VAL A 105 -5.39 -7.66 6.59
N SER A 106 -4.59 -6.81 7.24
CA SER A 106 -5.08 -5.50 7.69
C SER A 106 -4.22 -4.35 7.20
N TYR A 107 -4.89 -3.24 6.87
CA TYR A 107 -4.28 -1.94 6.63
C TYR A 107 -4.94 -0.92 7.55
N THR A 108 -4.13 -0.25 8.37
CA THR A 108 -4.60 0.79 9.29
C THR A 108 -3.77 2.05 9.10
N ASP A 109 -4.45 3.13 8.70
CA ASP A 109 -3.86 4.43 8.47
C ASP A 109 -4.61 5.50 9.26
N ALA A 110 -3.95 6.01 10.29
CA ALA A 110 -4.44 7.11 11.11
C ALA A 110 -3.92 8.49 10.64
N ASN A 111 -3.06 8.51 9.62
CA ASN A 111 -2.24 9.68 9.26
C ASN A 111 -2.68 10.34 7.94
N SER A 112 -3.81 9.91 7.37
CA SER A 112 -4.34 10.41 6.10
C SER A 112 -3.34 10.28 4.96
N SER A 113 -2.70 9.12 4.89
CA SER A 113 -1.68 8.82 3.88
C SER A 113 -2.27 8.81 2.48
N ALA A 114 -1.78 9.71 1.63
CA ALA A 114 -2.20 9.76 0.24
C ALA A 114 -1.51 8.65 -0.58
N LEU A 115 -2.30 7.82 -1.26
CA LEU A 115 -1.84 6.74 -2.13
C LEU A 115 -2.36 6.97 -3.54
N SER A 116 -1.46 7.16 -4.50
CA SER A 116 -1.80 7.48 -5.89
C SER A 116 -1.00 6.64 -6.87
N SER A 117 -1.69 5.90 -7.74
CA SER A 117 -1.15 5.22 -8.92
C SER A 117 -1.79 5.78 -10.19
N THR A 118 -0.97 6.20 -11.15
CA THR A 118 -1.47 6.74 -12.44
C THR A 118 -1.74 5.66 -13.50
N THR A 119 -1.43 4.39 -13.22
CA THR A 119 -1.58 3.29 -14.19
C THR A 119 -2.44 2.14 -13.69
N GLY A 120 -2.58 1.95 -12.37
CA GLY A 120 -3.35 0.84 -11.81
C GLY A 120 -4.07 1.18 -10.52
N ILE A 121 -3.72 0.52 -9.42
CA ILE A 121 -4.49 0.56 -8.18
C ILE A 121 -3.87 1.51 -7.15
N GLY A 122 -4.68 2.33 -6.49
CA GLY A 122 -4.24 3.14 -5.35
C GLY A 122 -3.85 2.24 -4.17
N LEU A 123 -4.85 1.63 -3.54
CA LEU A 123 -4.66 0.66 -2.46
C LEU A 123 -5.29 -0.69 -2.82
N GLY A 124 -4.51 -1.77 -2.77
CA GLY A 124 -5.00 -3.13 -2.95
C GLY A 124 -4.69 -3.99 -1.74
N VAL A 125 -5.72 -4.48 -1.05
CA VAL A 125 -5.60 -5.36 0.11
C VAL A 125 -6.24 -6.70 -0.23
N VAL A 126 -5.43 -7.74 -0.25
CA VAL A 126 -5.80 -9.06 -0.78
C VAL A 126 -5.46 -10.14 0.23
N SER A 127 -6.48 -10.80 0.76
CA SER A 127 -6.35 -12.06 1.47
C SER A 127 -6.60 -13.22 0.50
N LEU A 128 -5.54 -13.94 0.17
CA LEU A 128 -5.57 -15.10 -0.71
C LEU A 128 -5.40 -16.36 0.13
N VAL A 129 -6.51 -17.03 0.43
CA VAL A 129 -6.49 -18.37 1.00
C VAL A 129 -6.67 -19.37 -0.14
N PRO A 130 -5.62 -20.14 -0.51
CA PRO A 130 -5.74 -21.14 -1.56
C PRO A 130 -6.75 -22.21 -1.16
N GLN A 131 -7.70 -22.51 -2.03
CA GLN A 131 -8.64 -23.60 -1.83
C GLN A 131 -7.87 -24.94 -1.86
N VAL A 132 -7.57 -25.50 -0.69
CA VAL A 132 -6.65 -26.65 -0.55
C VAL A 132 -7.29 -28.02 -0.76
N ALA A 133 -8.61 -28.15 -0.88
CA ALA A 133 -9.22 -29.44 -1.18
C ALA A 133 -10.64 -29.35 -1.78
N PRO A 134 -11.02 -30.24 -2.71
CA PRO A 134 -12.40 -30.45 -3.10
C PRO A 134 -13.28 -30.91 -1.92
N PRO A 135 -14.57 -30.51 -1.86
CA PRO A 135 -15.25 -29.66 -2.83
C PRO A 135 -14.79 -28.20 -2.70
N TYR A 136 -14.53 -27.55 -3.85
CA TYR A 136 -14.16 -26.13 -3.95
C TYR A 136 -15.29 -25.16 -3.51
N TYR A 137 -16.31 -25.70 -2.84
CA TYR A 137 -17.50 -25.02 -2.31
C TYR A 137 -17.66 -25.28 -0.80
N GLY A 138 -16.60 -25.72 -0.11
CA GLY A 138 -16.55 -25.87 1.34
C GLY A 138 -16.01 -24.61 2.05
N PRO A 139 -16.16 -24.53 3.40
CA PRO A 139 -15.52 -23.48 4.19
C PRO A 139 -14.01 -23.46 3.89
N ASN A 140 -13.47 -22.28 3.57
CA ASN A 140 -12.06 -22.07 3.29
C ASN A 140 -11.45 -21.36 4.51
N PRO A 141 -11.01 -22.11 5.55
CA PRO A 141 -10.83 -21.56 6.89
C PRO A 141 -9.71 -20.53 6.94
N GLY A 142 -10.05 -19.35 7.46
CA GLY A 142 -9.15 -18.22 7.53
C GLY A 142 -9.32 -17.27 6.35
N GLY A 143 -8.60 -16.15 6.41
CA GLY A 143 -8.72 -15.08 5.44
C GLY A 143 -9.74 -14.05 5.87
N ALA A 144 -9.26 -12.85 6.18
CA ALA A 144 -10.09 -11.70 6.48
C ALA A 144 -9.40 -10.47 5.90
N VAL A 145 -10.18 -9.45 5.55
CA VAL A 145 -9.64 -8.17 5.11
C VAL A 145 -10.18 -7.09 6.02
N THR A 146 -9.29 -6.28 6.57
CA THR A 146 -9.66 -5.10 7.36
C THR A 146 -8.91 -3.89 6.84
N ILE A 147 -9.62 -2.89 6.33
CA ILE A 147 -9.06 -1.64 5.86
C ILE A 147 -9.65 -0.53 6.72
N ASP A 148 -8.79 0.26 7.35
CA ASP A 148 -9.17 1.47 8.07
C ASP A 148 -8.24 2.60 7.66
N THR A 149 -8.75 3.57 6.92
CA THR A 149 -7.96 4.70 6.43
C THR A 149 -8.83 5.95 6.26
N ASN A 150 -8.21 7.09 6.46
CA ASN A 150 -8.77 8.41 6.13
C ASN A 150 -7.94 9.13 5.05
N GLY A 151 -6.99 8.44 4.44
CA GLY A 151 -6.15 8.95 3.36
C GLY A 151 -6.86 9.01 2.02
N ALA A 152 -6.41 9.92 1.15
CA ALA A 152 -6.90 10.01 -0.21
C ALA A 152 -6.31 8.88 -1.07
N LEU A 153 -7.17 8.14 -1.77
CA LEU A 153 -6.79 6.97 -2.57
C LEU A 153 -7.11 7.23 -4.04
N THR A 154 -6.10 7.19 -4.89
CA THR A 154 -6.23 7.40 -6.33
C THR A 154 -5.62 6.24 -7.10
N GLY A 155 -6.40 5.65 -8.01
CA GLY A 155 -5.89 4.71 -9.01
C GLY A 155 -6.32 5.12 -10.41
N ALA A 156 -5.66 4.60 -11.44
CA ALA A 156 -6.22 4.67 -12.79
C ALA A 156 -7.28 3.59 -13.00
N LEU A 157 -7.03 2.37 -12.52
CA LEU A 157 -7.96 1.26 -12.67
C LEU A 157 -8.89 1.13 -11.46
N ILE A 158 -8.33 1.15 -10.24
CA ILE A 158 -9.10 1.00 -9.00
C ILE A 158 -8.57 1.95 -7.93
N GLY A 159 -9.42 2.74 -7.28
CA GLY A 159 -9.00 3.56 -6.13
C GLY A 159 -8.62 2.70 -4.93
N LEU A 160 -9.55 1.84 -4.50
CA LEU A 160 -9.39 0.87 -3.42
C LEU A 160 -9.92 -0.51 -3.84
N ALA A 161 -9.10 -1.55 -3.70
CA ALA A 161 -9.49 -2.95 -3.85
C ALA A 161 -9.38 -3.71 -2.52
N ALA A 162 -10.45 -4.37 -2.10
CA ALA A 162 -10.49 -5.26 -0.94
C ALA A 162 -10.97 -6.64 -1.40
N ILE A 163 -10.09 -7.64 -1.38
CA ILE A 163 -10.37 -8.98 -1.91
C ILE A 163 -10.11 -10.01 -0.81
N ASN A 164 -11.14 -10.72 -0.39
CA ASN A 164 -11.06 -11.83 0.54
C ASN A 164 -11.55 -13.13 -0.12
N THR A 165 -10.64 -14.08 -0.36
CA THR A 165 -11.00 -15.41 -0.87
C THR A 165 -11.15 -16.46 0.23
N GLY A 166 -10.96 -16.05 1.49
CA GLY A 166 -11.18 -16.85 2.68
C GLY A 166 -12.60 -16.77 3.23
N ASP A 167 -12.85 -17.43 4.37
CA ASP A 167 -14.17 -17.50 5.01
C ASP A 167 -14.44 -16.41 6.07
N GLY A 168 -13.45 -15.59 6.40
CA GLY A 168 -13.59 -14.50 7.36
C GLY A 168 -14.27 -13.24 6.79
N ALA A 169 -14.42 -12.23 7.64
CA ALA A 169 -15.14 -11.02 7.29
C ALA A 169 -14.28 -10.07 6.43
N THR A 170 -14.96 -9.23 5.66
CA THR A 170 -14.34 -8.13 4.93
C THR A 170 -14.87 -6.80 5.47
N ALA A 171 -14.04 -6.05 6.17
CA ALA A 171 -14.38 -4.74 6.71
C ALA A 171 -13.56 -3.66 6.01
N VAL A 172 -14.23 -2.70 5.38
CA VAL A 172 -13.62 -1.54 4.73
C VAL A 172 -14.17 -0.29 5.38
N ASN A 173 -13.32 0.51 6.00
CA ASN A 173 -13.60 1.84 6.52
C ASN A 173 -12.62 2.83 5.87
N ALA A 174 -13.01 3.40 4.73
CA ALA A 174 -12.17 4.28 3.93
C ALA A 174 -12.83 5.66 3.80
N THR A 175 -12.57 6.54 4.76
CA THR A 175 -13.29 7.82 4.91
C THR A 175 -12.72 8.96 4.07
N GLY A 176 -11.50 8.81 3.54
CA GLY A 176 -10.90 9.76 2.61
C GLY A 176 -11.53 9.70 1.21
N ASP A 177 -11.12 10.62 0.34
CA ASP A 177 -11.57 10.66 -1.06
C ASP A 177 -10.98 9.50 -1.86
N ILE A 178 -11.84 8.75 -2.54
CA ILE A 178 -11.44 7.60 -3.37
C ILE A 178 -11.77 7.88 -4.83
N THR A 179 -10.76 7.86 -5.70
CA THR A 179 -10.92 8.20 -7.12
C THR A 179 -10.28 7.15 -8.04
N ALA A 180 -11.03 6.72 -9.05
CA ALA A 180 -10.47 6.05 -10.22
C ALA A 180 -10.50 6.98 -11.43
N THR A 181 -9.36 7.11 -12.13
CA THR A 181 -9.17 8.14 -13.17
C THR A 181 -9.14 7.59 -14.61
N GLY A 182 -8.87 6.29 -14.79
CA GLY A 182 -8.82 5.65 -16.11
C GLY A 182 -10.21 5.36 -16.67
N ALA A 183 -10.36 5.12 -17.97
CA ALA A 183 -11.67 5.11 -18.64
C ALA A 183 -12.69 4.04 -18.17
N ASN A 184 -12.24 2.96 -17.54
CA ASN A 184 -13.08 1.88 -17.00
C ASN A 184 -12.84 1.67 -15.50
N GLY A 185 -12.61 2.77 -14.79
CA GLY A 185 -12.15 2.78 -13.42
C GLY A 185 -13.25 2.49 -12.41
N TYR A 186 -12.90 1.74 -11.37
CA TYR A 186 -13.74 1.46 -10.21
C TYR A 186 -13.25 2.28 -9.02
N GLY A 187 -14.09 3.12 -8.41
CA GLY A 187 -13.67 3.85 -7.21
C GLY A 187 -13.26 2.88 -6.10
N VAL A 188 -14.20 2.01 -5.71
CA VAL A 188 -14.03 0.96 -4.71
C VAL A 188 -14.47 -0.37 -5.30
N LEU A 189 -13.64 -1.40 -5.12
CA LEU A 189 -13.96 -2.78 -5.47
C LEU A 189 -13.81 -3.66 -4.24
N VAL A 190 -14.90 -4.32 -3.84
CA VAL A 190 -14.95 -5.28 -2.74
C VAL A 190 -15.40 -6.63 -3.27
N TYR A 191 -14.63 -7.67 -2.98
CA TYR A 191 -14.96 -9.04 -3.30
C TYR A 191 -14.72 -9.92 -2.08
N SER A 192 -15.78 -10.53 -1.55
CA SER A 192 -15.72 -11.40 -0.38
C SER A 192 -16.34 -12.76 -0.73
N LEU A 193 -15.62 -13.85 -0.46
CA LEU A 193 -16.17 -15.20 -0.48
C LEU A 193 -16.64 -15.67 0.91
N GLY A 194 -16.29 -14.91 1.95
CA GLY A 194 -16.38 -15.36 3.33
C GLY A 194 -17.66 -14.94 4.03
N SER A 195 -17.51 -14.40 5.23
CA SER A 195 -18.61 -13.95 6.06
C SER A 195 -19.03 -12.53 5.69
N ASP A 196 -19.53 -11.77 6.67
CA ASP A 196 -20.08 -10.43 6.47
C ASP A 196 -19.08 -9.50 5.77
N ALA A 197 -19.62 -8.66 4.89
CA ALA A 197 -18.89 -7.62 4.21
C ALA A 197 -19.49 -6.26 4.59
N ASP A 198 -18.70 -5.45 5.29
CA ASP A 198 -19.08 -4.10 5.71
C ASP A 198 -18.21 -3.08 4.98
N VAL A 199 -18.82 -2.20 4.21
CA VAL A 199 -18.13 -1.20 3.38
C VAL A 199 -18.60 0.19 3.78
N THR A 200 -17.75 0.95 4.45
CA THR A 200 -17.95 2.36 4.78
C THR A 200 -16.98 3.22 4.01
N THR A 201 -17.49 4.20 3.27
CA THR A 201 -16.67 5.08 2.43
C THR A 201 -16.98 6.56 2.63
N GLY A 202 -16.00 7.41 2.38
CA GLY A 202 -16.20 8.85 2.15
C GLY A 202 -16.78 9.12 0.76
N LYS A 203 -16.25 10.14 0.09
CA LYS A 203 -16.57 10.43 -1.31
C LYS A 203 -15.88 9.41 -2.22
N VAL A 204 -16.63 8.87 -3.18
CA VAL A 204 -16.12 7.90 -4.14
C VAL A 204 -16.44 8.35 -5.57
N SER A 205 -15.45 8.31 -6.45
CA SER A 205 -15.61 8.65 -7.87
C SER A 205 -14.92 7.60 -8.74
N GLY A 206 -15.73 6.78 -9.41
CA GLY A 206 -15.26 5.92 -10.49
C GLY A 206 -15.74 6.45 -11.84
N THR A 207 -14.88 6.38 -12.85
CA THR A 207 -15.27 6.73 -14.23
C THR A 207 -16.28 5.75 -14.81
N ASN A 208 -16.25 4.48 -14.39
CA ASN A 208 -17.28 3.51 -14.72
C ASN A 208 -18.20 3.26 -13.54
N VAL A 209 -17.70 2.65 -12.46
CA VAL A 209 -18.50 2.31 -11.27
C VAL A 209 -17.91 2.98 -10.04
N GLY A 210 -18.75 3.61 -9.20
CA GLY A 210 -18.30 4.21 -7.95
C GLY A 210 -17.86 3.13 -6.96
N ILE A 211 -18.81 2.35 -6.45
CA ILE A 211 -18.57 1.22 -5.54
C ILE A 211 -19.11 -0.05 -6.18
N SER A 212 -18.27 -1.07 -6.34
CA SER A 212 -18.67 -2.42 -6.73
C SER A 212 -18.38 -3.37 -5.57
N ALA A 213 -19.41 -3.90 -4.92
CA ALA A 213 -19.25 -4.81 -3.79
C ALA A 213 -19.99 -6.12 -4.02
N ILE A 214 -19.25 -7.23 -3.96
CA ILE A 214 -19.78 -8.57 -4.16
C ILE A 214 -19.43 -9.38 -2.92
N ASN A 215 -20.45 -9.89 -2.23
CA ASN A 215 -20.30 -10.87 -1.17
C ASN A 215 -20.98 -12.17 -1.59
N GLN A 216 -20.24 -13.28 -1.60
CA GLN A 216 -20.75 -14.60 -1.97
C GLN A 216 -20.96 -15.53 -0.76
N GLY A 217 -20.86 -14.98 0.45
CA GLY A 217 -21.14 -15.72 1.69
C GLY A 217 -22.62 -16.09 1.82
N ALA A 218 -22.95 -17.38 1.73
CA ALA A 218 -24.33 -17.88 1.69
C ALA A 218 -25.21 -17.56 2.93
N THR A 219 -24.61 -17.11 4.02
CA THR A 219 -25.33 -16.66 5.24
C THR A 219 -24.90 -15.27 5.70
N ALA A 220 -24.11 -14.60 4.88
CA ALA A 220 -23.46 -13.35 5.21
C ALA A 220 -24.30 -12.14 4.80
N ALA A 221 -24.13 -11.05 5.53
CA ALA A 221 -24.64 -9.75 5.15
C ALA A 221 -23.64 -9.00 4.25
N LEU A 222 -24.16 -8.18 3.36
CA LEU A 222 -23.42 -7.10 2.70
C LEU A 222 -24.02 -5.77 3.13
N SER A 223 -23.24 -4.96 3.82
CA SER A 223 -23.60 -3.61 4.25
C SER A 223 -22.72 -2.59 3.53
N ILE A 224 -23.33 -1.56 2.97
CA ILE A 224 -22.61 -0.46 2.31
C ILE A 224 -23.15 0.86 2.88
N THR A 225 -22.25 1.65 3.47
CA THR A 225 -22.51 2.98 4.01
C THR A 225 -21.62 3.98 3.30
N ALA A 226 -22.20 4.82 2.44
CA ALA A 226 -21.50 5.92 1.81
C ALA A 226 -21.81 7.23 2.52
N ASN A 227 -20.80 7.85 3.13
CA ASN A 227 -20.93 9.10 3.88
C ASN A 227 -20.70 10.34 3.01
N GLY A 228 -20.28 10.16 1.76
CA GLY A 228 -20.13 11.20 0.75
C GLY A 228 -20.74 10.79 -0.58
N ASP A 229 -20.60 11.65 -1.59
CA ASP A 229 -21.11 11.38 -2.93
C ASP A 229 -20.43 10.14 -3.52
N VAL A 230 -21.23 9.26 -4.13
CA VAL A 230 -20.75 8.11 -4.89
C VAL A 230 -21.12 8.29 -6.35
N THR A 231 -20.12 8.52 -7.19
CA THR A 231 -20.30 8.74 -8.63
C THR A 231 -19.73 7.56 -9.41
N GLY A 232 -20.58 6.90 -10.21
CA GLY A 232 -20.17 6.08 -11.35
C GLY A 232 -20.38 6.92 -12.61
N GLY A 233 -19.33 7.14 -13.39
CA GLY A 233 -19.41 8.03 -14.55
C GLY A 233 -20.26 7.47 -15.68
N THR A 234 -19.86 6.32 -16.24
CA THR A 234 -20.57 5.63 -17.33
C THR A 234 -21.45 4.47 -16.87
N GLY A 235 -21.27 4.01 -15.63
CA GLY A 235 -21.97 2.87 -15.04
C GLY A 235 -22.65 3.22 -13.71
N ASP A 236 -22.71 2.25 -12.80
CA ASP A 236 -23.45 2.38 -11.54
C ASP A 236 -22.70 3.26 -10.52
N GLY A 237 -23.44 4.08 -9.76
CA GLY A 237 -22.89 4.67 -8.55
C GLY A 237 -22.48 3.60 -7.55
N ILE A 238 -23.43 2.73 -7.18
CA ILE A 238 -23.19 1.57 -6.30
C ILE A 238 -23.77 0.33 -6.97
N HIS A 239 -22.91 -0.66 -7.22
CA HIS A 239 -23.26 -1.99 -7.68
C HIS A 239 -23.02 -2.99 -6.54
N ALA A 240 -24.07 -3.65 -6.07
CA ALA A 240 -23.99 -4.55 -4.91
C ALA A 240 -24.64 -5.91 -5.22
N VAL A 241 -23.94 -7.00 -4.88
CA VAL A 241 -24.45 -8.37 -5.01
C VAL A 241 -24.17 -9.13 -3.72
N ASN A 242 -25.22 -9.71 -3.12
CA ASN A 242 -25.12 -10.61 -1.97
C ASN A 242 -25.66 -11.99 -2.36
N GLY A 243 -24.86 -13.04 -2.11
CA GLY A 243 -25.15 -14.44 -2.46
C GLY A 243 -26.04 -15.18 -1.49
#